data_AF-U1RAC5-F1
#
_entry.id   AF-U1RAC5-F1
#
_cell.length_a   1.000
_cell.length_b   1.000
_cell.length_c   1.000
_cell.angle_alpha   90.00
_cell.angle_beta   90.00
_cell.angle_gamma   90.00
#
_symmetry.space_group_name_H-M   'P 1'
#
loop_
_entity.id
_entity.type
_entity.pdbx_description
1 polymer ?
#
loop_
_entity_poly.entity_id
_entity_poly.type
_entity_poly.pdbx_seq_one_letter_code
_entity_poly.pdbx_strand_id
1 'polypeptide(L)'
;MSTHDTMQHATGQPPRGDHHYGGADCHNGSGSSKTLTAGAPRIALAGAPNAGKTSIYNALTGLHAKTGNYPGVTVQRSLGTCKIGGKTLTVEDLPGAYSLDPISPDEEIVHDVLTGTSTTVSAPDALVIVVDATTLQRGMNFIAEALALDLPT
;
A
#
# COMPACT_ATOMS: atom_id res chain seq x y z
N MET A 1 34.68 -67.00 36.04
CA MET A 1 33.27 -67.38 36.31
C MET A 1 32.43 -66.17 36.00
N SER A 2 31.51 -66.32 35.05
CA SER A 2 30.31 -65.49 34.81
C SER A 2 30.47 -64.00 34.51
N THR A 3 29.71 -63.35 33.63
CA THR A 3 28.83 -63.64 32.47
C THR A 3 28.22 -62.27 32.12
N HIS A 4 27.73 -62.14 30.89
CA HIS A 4 26.96 -61.03 30.29
C HIS A 4 27.81 -59.97 29.57
N ASP A 5 27.87 -59.94 28.23
CA ASP A 5 26.76 -59.79 27.25
C ASP A 5 26.08 -58.42 27.49
N THR A 6 25.85 -57.51 26.53
CA THR A 6 25.40 -57.67 25.15
C THR A 6 25.54 -56.31 24.42
N MET A 7 25.44 -56.35 23.10
CA MET A 7 24.95 -55.31 22.17
C MET A 7 25.95 -54.37 21.48
N GLN A 8 26.34 -54.85 20.30
CA GLN A 8 26.46 -54.07 19.06
C GLN A 8 25.23 -53.16 18.86
N HIS A 9 25.43 -51.96 18.31
CA HIS A 9 24.72 -51.55 17.09
C HIS A 9 25.32 -50.26 16.52
N ALA A 10 25.82 -50.40 15.30
CA ALA A 10 26.16 -49.28 14.44
C ALA A 10 24.89 -48.56 13.99
N THR A 11 24.88 -47.24 14.13
CA THR A 11 23.90 -46.32 13.55
C THR A 11 24.73 -45.13 13.06
N GLY A 12 24.93 -44.94 11.76
CA GLY A 12 23.88 -44.57 10.82
C GLY A 12 23.89 -43.05 10.69
N GLN A 13 24.81 -42.52 9.88
CA GLN A 13 24.87 -41.10 9.53
C GLN A 13 23.90 -40.85 8.36
N PRO A 14 22.83 -40.05 8.53
CA PRO A 14 22.03 -39.60 7.41
C PRO A 14 22.72 -38.41 6.71
N PRO A 15 22.51 -38.24 5.39
CA PRO A 15 23.13 -37.17 4.61
C PRO A 15 22.55 -35.80 4.98
N ARG A 16 23.42 -34.79 4.95
CA ARG A 16 23.06 -33.38 5.15
C ARG A 16 22.09 -32.96 4.04
N GLY A 17 20.84 -32.71 4.42
CA GLY A 17 19.84 -32.09 3.56
C GLY A 17 20.11 -30.60 3.45
N ASP A 18 20.40 -30.15 2.23
CA ASP A 18 20.43 -28.74 1.85
C ASP A 18 19.00 -28.18 1.92
N HIS A 19 18.63 -27.61 3.07
CA HIS A 19 17.43 -26.81 3.18
C HIS A 19 17.68 -25.44 2.55
N HIS A 20 17.41 -25.36 1.25
CA HIS A 20 17.02 -24.12 0.58
C HIS A 20 15.75 -23.58 1.25
N TYR A 21 15.91 -22.67 2.21
CA TYR A 21 14.87 -21.70 2.50
C TYR A 21 14.89 -20.67 1.38
N GLY A 22 14.03 -20.87 0.38
CA GLY A 22 13.70 -19.85 -0.60
C GLY A 22 13.03 -18.68 0.10
N GLY A 23 13.83 -17.74 0.57
CA GLY A 23 13.38 -16.38 0.79
C GLY A 23 12.87 -15.85 -0.54
N ALA A 24 11.60 -15.47 -0.58
CA ALA A 24 11.07 -14.69 -1.68
C ALA A 24 11.72 -13.30 -1.61
N ASP A 25 12.92 -13.21 -2.16
CA ASP A 25 13.62 -11.95 -2.37
C ASP A 25 12.86 -11.17 -3.45
N CYS A 26 12.02 -10.24 -3.02
CA CYS A 26 11.22 -9.36 -3.90
C CYS A 26 12.07 -8.36 -4.70
N HIS A 27 13.39 -8.49 -4.70
CA HIS A 27 14.30 -7.66 -5.48
C HIS A 27 14.62 -8.33 -6.82
N ASN A 28 13.68 -8.26 -7.76
CA ASN A 28 14.08 -8.33 -9.16
C ASN A 28 14.06 -6.92 -9.76
N GLY A 29 15.26 -6.37 -9.92
CA GLY A 29 15.49 -5.10 -10.58
C GLY A 29 15.19 -5.17 -12.06
N SER A 30 14.42 -4.19 -12.53
CA SER A 30 14.58 -3.62 -13.86
C SER A 30 13.97 -2.23 -13.80
N GLY A 31 14.84 -1.22 -13.84
CA GLY A 31 14.43 0.17 -13.92
C GLY A 31 13.43 0.36 -15.07
N SER A 32 12.26 0.85 -14.73
CA SER A 32 11.32 1.39 -15.69
C SER A 32 10.65 2.54 -14.99
N SER A 33 11.08 3.76 -15.34
CA SER A 33 10.23 4.94 -15.20
C SER A 33 8.95 4.65 -15.98
N LYS A 34 7.99 4.02 -15.30
CA LYS A 34 6.81 3.47 -15.94
C LYS A 34 5.78 4.57 -16.01
N THR A 35 5.61 5.10 -17.21
CA THR A 35 4.59 6.10 -17.54
C THR A 35 3.23 5.64 -17.02
N LEU A 36 2.50 6.55 -16.36
CA LEU A 36 1.10 6.36 -15.97
C LEU A 36 0.37 5.75 -17.16
N THR A 37 -0.11 4.52 -17.01
CA THR A 37 -0.73 3.79 -18.11
C THR A 37 -2.17 4.28 -18.23
N ALA A 38 -2.51 4.90 -19.36
CA ALA A 38 -3.87 5.35 -19.62
C ALA A 38 -4.84 4.15 -19.52
N GLY A 39 -5.88 4.26 -18.69
CA GLY A 39 -6.85 3.20 -18.43
C GLY A 39 -6.45 2.14 -17.40
N ALA A 40 -5.31 2.30 -16.70
CA ALA A 40 -5.02 1.45 -15.54
C ALA A 40 -5.91 1.85 -14.35
N PRO A 41 -6.51 0.89 -13.62
CA PRO A 41 -7.33 1.18 -12.44
C PRO A 41 -6.55 2.02 -11.43
N ARG A 42 -7.22 3.04 -10.87
CA ARG A 42 -6.65 3.98 -9.92
C ARG A 42 -7.15 3.68 -8.51
N ILE A 43 -6.19 3.47 -7.61
CA ILE A 43 -6.44 3.24 -6.19
C ILE A 43 -5.94 4.46 -5.42
N ALA A 44 -6.81 5.08 -4.64
CA ALA A 44 -6.44 6.17 -3.75
C ALA A 44 -6.09 5.64 -2.36
N LEU A 45 -5.03 6.16 -1.75
CA LEU A 45 -4.73 5.96 -0.33
C LEU A 45 -5.21 7.18 0.45
N ALA A 46 -6.06 6.96 1.44
CA ALA A 46 -6.61 8.05 2.24
C ALA A 46 -6.63 7.69 3.73
N GLY A 47 -6.72 8.71 4.59
CA GLY A 47 -6.66 8.55 6.03
C GLY A 47 -5.97 9.72 6.72
N ALA A 48 -6.00 9.69 8.05
CA ALA A 48 -5.48 10.76 8.90
C ALA A 48 -4.02 11.13 8.57
N PRO A 49 -3.61 12.40 8.75
CA PRO A 49 -2.21 12.80 8.75
C PRO A 49 -1.35 11.86 9.59
N ASN A 50 -0.16 11.53 9.10
CA ASN A 50 0.80 10.62 9.75
C ASN A 50 0.34 9.16 9.96
N ALA A 51 -0.80 8.73 9.41
CA ALA A 51 -1.27 7.34 9.53
C ALA A 51 -0.39 6.28 8.82
N GLY A 52 0.70 6.68 8.16
CA GLY A 52 1.59 5.78 7.40
C GLY A 52 1.25 5.63 5.91
N LYS A 53 0.33 6.44 5.38
CA LYS A 53 -0.06 6.43 3.94
C LYS A 53 1.13 6.47 3.00
N THR A 54 2.00 7.47 3.15
CA THR A 54 3.18 7.67 2.30
C THR A 54 4.17 6.49 2.42
N SER A 55 4.26 5.82 3.57
CA SER A 55 5.08 4.61 3.74
C SER A 55 4.52 3.46 2.91
N ILE A 56 3.21 3.22 2.94
CA ILE A 56 2.54 2.21 2.11
C ILE A 56 2.67 2.56 0.63
N TYR A 57 2.42 3.82 0.26
CA TYR A 57 2.60 4.32 -1.10
C TYR A 57 4.00 4.01 -1.65
N ASN A 58 5.04 4.34 -0.87
CA ASN A 58 6.42 4.11 -1.27
C ASN A 58 6.74 2.63 -1.40
N ALA A 59 6.22 1.79 -0.50
CA ALA A 59 6.39 0.34 -0.58
C ALA A 59 5.72 -0.26 -1.83
N LEU A 60 4.55 0.25 -2.23
CA LEU A 60 3.83 -0.22 -3.41
C LEU A 60 4.46 0.26 -4.72
N THR A 61 4.99 1.48 -4.74
CA THR A 61 5.46 2.14 -5.97
C THR A 61 6.98 2.05 -6.18
N GLY A 62 7.73 1.56 -5.18
CA GLY A 62 9.18 1.42 -5.24
C GLY A 62 9.91 2.76 -5.38
N LEU A 63 9.37 3.82 -4.78
CA LEU A 63 9.86 5.21 -4.87
C LEU A 63 9.77 5.84 -6.28
N HIS A 64 9.13 5.18 -7.24
CA HIS A 64 8.88 5.72 -8.58
C HIS A 64 7.62 6.61 -8.61
N ALA A 65 7.64 7.64 -7.78
CA ALA A 65 6.58 8.63 -7.69
C ALA A 65 6.75 9.71 -8.78
N LYS A 66 5.66 10.05 -9.45
CA LYS A 66 5.51 11.34 -10.12
C LYS A 66 4.79 12.28 -9.17
N THR A 67 5.55 13.21 -8.62
CA THR A 67 5.02 14.28 -7.76
C THR A 67 4.78 15.53 -8.61
N GLY A 68 3.60 16.11 -8.48
CA GLY A 68 3.23 17.40 -9.06
C GLY A 68 2.25 18.11 -8.14
N ASN A 69 1.50 19.08 -8.67
CA ASN A 69 0.39 19.70 -7.95
C ASN A 69 -0.94 19.32 -8.61
N TYR A 70 -2.03 19.34 -7.84
CA TYR A 70 -3.36 19.29 -8.43
C TYR A 70 -3.58 20.51 -9.35
N PRO A 71 -4.29 20.37 -10.49
CA PRO A 71 -4.46 21.47 -11.43
C PRO A 71 -5.16 22.66 -10.77
N GLY A 72 -4.56 23.84 -10.87
CA GLY A 72 -5.13 25.08 -10.35
C GLY A 72 -4.90 25.35 -8.85
N VAL A 73 -4.22 24.46 -8.13
CA VAL A 73 -3.91 24.65 -6.70
C VAL A 73 -2.46 24.32 -6.38
N THR A 74 -1.99 24.69 -5.18
CA THR A 74 -0.63 24.40 -4.69
C THR A 74 -0.53 23.10 -3.90
N VAL A 75 -1.64 22.35 -3.79
CA VAL A 75 -1.69 21.07 -3.07
C VAL A 75 -0.91 20.03 -3.86
N GLN A 76 0.02 19.35 -3.18
CA GLN A 76 0.86 18.33 -3.79
C GLN A 76 0.04 17.09 -4.16
N ARG A 77 0.32 16.53 -5.33
CA ARG A 77 -0.27 15.31 -5.87
C ARG A 77 0.83 14.28 -6.12
N SER A 78 0.70 13.12 -5.48
CA SER A 78 1.66 12.02 -5.62
C SER A 78 1.01 10.84 -6.33
N LEU A 79 1.48 10.52 -7.54
CA LEU A 79 1.01 9.37 -8.32
C LEU A 79 2.16 8.42 -8.61
N GLY A 80 1.92 7.13 -8.42
CA GLY A 80 2.86 6.06 -8.75
C GLY A 80 2.17 4.92 -9.47
N THR A 81 2.96 3.99 -9.99
CA THR A 81 2.41 2.75 -10.57
C THR A 81 2.97 1.55 -9.85
N CYS A 82 2.14 0.53 -9.68
CA CYS A 82 2.57 -0.76 -9.16
C CYS A 82 2.07 -1.89 -10.08
N LYS A 83 2.65 -3.09 -9.94
CA LYS A 83 2.19 -4.29 -10.63
C LYS A 83 1.78 -5.33 -9.59
N ILE A 84 0.52 -5.76 -9.61
CA ILE A 84 -0.01 -6.80 -8.71
C ILE A 84 -0.71 -7.84 -9.58
N GLY A 85 -0.33 -9.12 -9.46
CA GLY A 85 -0.93 -10.22 -10.23
C GLY A 85 -0.87 -10.02 -11.75
N GLY A 86 0.21 -9.42 -12.26
CA GLY A 86 0.37 -9.10 -13.68
C GLY A 86 -0.40 -7.86 -14.17
N LYS A 87 -1.29 -7.28 -13.35
CA LYS A 87 -2.03 -6.05 -13.69
C LYS A 87 -1.23 -4.82 -13.27
N THR A 88 -1.30 -3.77 -14.08
CA THR A 88 -0.75 -2.45 -13.73
C THR A 88 -1.83 -1.62 -13.06
N LEU A 89 -1.50 -1.05 -11.91
CA LEU A 89 -2.39 -0.17 -11.15
C LEU A 89 -1.72 1.19 -10.98
N THR A 90 -2.54 2.23 -10.93
CA THR A 90 -2.11 3.57 -10.53
C THR A 90 -2.44 3.75 -9.05
N VAL A 91 -1.47 4.15 -8.23
CA VAL A 91 -1.66 4.44 -6.81
C VAL A 91 -1.52 5.94 -6.62
N GLU A 92 -2.48 6.55 -5.93
CA GLU A 92 -2.48 7.97 -5.58
C GLU A 92 -2.40 8.11 -4.06
N ASP A 93 -1.43 8.86 -3.55
CA ASP A 93 -1.36 9.24 -2.13
C ASP A 93 -2.10 10.56 -1.96
N LEU A 94 -3.25 10.54 -1.28
CA LEU A 94 -4.02 11.74 -1.00
C LEU A 94 -3.46 12.47 0.24
N PRO A 95 -3.64 13.81 0.31
CA PRO A 95 -3.35 14.55 1.52
C PRO A 95 -4.01 13.93 2.76
N GLY A 96 -3.39 14.11 3.92
CA GLY A 96 -3.97 13.63 5.16
C GLY A 96 -5.21 14.43 5.52
N ALA A 97 -6.33 13.75 5.72
CA ALA A 97 -7.59 14.35 6.14
C ALA A 97 -8.14 13.65 7.38
N TYR A 98 -8.74 14.42 8.29
CA TYR A 98 -9.44 13.87 9.46
C TYR A 98 -10.96 13.74 9.24
N SER A 99 -11.49 14.39 8.19
CA SER A 99 -12.88 14.34 7.77
C SER A 99 -12.99 14.67 6.27
N LEU A 100 -14.11 14.29 5.66
CA LEU A 100 -14.58 14.74 4.36
C LEU A 100 -15.44 16.01 4.45
N ASP A 101 -15.55 16.65 5.61
CA ASP A 101 -16.02 18.03 5.76
C ASP A 101 -14.79 18.98 5.77
N PRO A 102 -14.42 19.55 4.62
CA PRO A 102 -13.10 20.16 4.46
C PRO A 102 -12.98 21.50 5.18
N ILE A 103 -11.93 21.66 5.99
CA ILE A 103 -11.58 22.95 6.62
C ILE A 103 -10.26 23.52 6.11
N SER A 104 -9.61 22.82 5.17
CA SER A 104 -8.34 23.20 4.58
C SER A 104 -8.30 22.86 3.08
N PRO A 105 -7.42 23.52 2.29
CA PRO A 105 -7.27 23.21 0.86
C PRO A 105 -6.88 21.75 0.59
N ASP A 106 -6.08 21.17 1.48
CA ASP A 106 -5.67 19.77 1.39
C ASP A 106 -6.87 18.84 1.55
N GLU A 107 -7.75 19.11 2.52
CA GLU A 107 -8.98 18.35 2.74
C GLU A 107 -10.02 18.59 1.65
N GLU A 108 -10.11 19.80 1.10
CA GLU A 108 -10.98 20.11 -0.05
C GLU A 108 -10.64 19.22 -1.25
N ILE A 109 -9.34 19.03 -1.52
CA ILE A 109 -8.89 18.10 -2.56
C ILE A 109 -9.26 16.65 -2.24
N VAL A 110 -9.13 16.22 -0.99
CA VAL A 110 -9.52 14.85 -0.58
C VAL A 110 -11.02 14.64 -0.79
N HIS A 111 -11.84 15.58 -0.32
CA HIS A 111 -13.29 15.56 -0.52
C HIS A 111 -13.64 15.48 -2.01
N ASP A 112 -13.07 16.38 -2.83
CA ASP A 112 -13.46 16.48 -4.23
C ASP A 112 -13.03 15.28 -5.08
N VAL A 113 -11.86 14.71 -4.78
CA VAL A 113 -11.37 13.52 -5.47
C VAL A 113 -12.19 12.30 -5.09
N LEU A 114 -12.55 12.14 -3.81
CA LEU A 114 -13.24 10.95 -3.33
C LEU A 114 -14.74 10.96 -3.62
N THR A 115 -15.39 12.13 -3.61
CA THR A 115 -16.81 12.30 -3.97
C THR A 115 -17.04 12.40 -5.48
N GLY A 116 -15.97 12.52 -6.27
CA GLY A 116 -16.05 12.68 -7.73
C GLY A 116 -16.56 14.05 -8.18
N THR A 117 -16.58 15.06 -7.31
CA THR A 117 -16.95 16.44 -7.64
C THR A 117 -15.80 17.21 -8.30
N SER A 118 -14.56 16.70 -8.23
CA SER A 118 -13.41 17.32 -8.88
C SER A 118 -13.60 17.42 -10.40
N THR A 119 -13.45 18.63 -10.95
CA THR A 119 -13.56 18.89 -12.39
C THR A 119 -12.32 18.47 -13.18
N THR A 120 -11.22 18.19 -12.49
CA THR A 120 -9.90 17.97 -13.11
C THR A 120 -9.39 16.54 -12.94
N VAL A 121 -9.91 15.81 -11.94
CA VAL A 121 -9.52 14.45 -11.61
C VAL A 121 -10.79 13.61 -11.46
N SER A 122 -10.88 12.48 -12.17
CA SER A 122 -12.01 11.56 -11.99
C SER A 122 -12.02 10.93 -10.60
N ALA A 123 -13.12 10.38 -10.13
CA ALA A 123 -13.11 9.53 -8.93
C ALA A 123 -12.14 8.33 -9.09
N PRO A 124 -11.56 7.82 -7.99
CA PRO A 124 -10.76 6.58 -8.02
C PRO A 124 -11.66 5.34 -8.20
N ASP A 125 -11.08 4.26 -8.72
CA ASP A 125 -11.79 2.97 -8.89
C ASP A 125 -11.90 2.18 -7.57
N ALA A 126 -11.00 2.44 -6.62
CA ALA A 126 -11.02 1.87 -5.28
C ALA A 126 -10.30 2.80 -4.30
N LEU A 127 -10.61 2.64 -3.01
CA LEU A 127 -10.06 3.41 -1.92
C LEU A 127 -9.41 2.48 -0.91
N VAL A 128 -8.18 2.76 -0.48
CA VAL A 128 -7.55 2.07 0.64
C VAL A 128 -7.48 3.04 1.80
N ILE A 129 -8.21 2.72 2.87
CA ILE A 129 -8.23 3.53 4.08
C ILE A 129 -7.09 3.07 4.99
N VAL A 130 -6.12 3.96 5.20
CA VAL A 130 -4.96 3.71 6.05
C VAL A 130 -5.21 4.28 7.44
N VAL A 131 -5.10 3.42 8.44
CA VAL A 131 -5.43 3.75 9.83
C VAL A 131 -4.26 3.40 10.73
N ASP A 132 -3.85 4.36 11.56
CA ASP A 132 -2.87 4.12 12.62
C ASP A 132 -3.57 3.54 13.86
N ALA A 133 -3.20 2.31 14.22
CA ALA A 133 -3.75 1.59 15.37
C ALA A 133 -3.48 2.29 16.71
N THR A 134 -2.44 3.13 16.80
CA THR A 134 -2.12 3.85 18.05
C THR A 134 -2.97 5.10 18.26
N THR A 135 -3.60 5.61 17.19
CA THR A 135 -4.42 6.84 17.21
C THR A 135 -5.80 6.65 16.59
N LEU A 136 -6.31 5.41 16.60
CA LEU A 136 -7.55 4.98 15.94
C LEU A 136 -8.73 5.95 16.14
N GLN A 137 -8.97 6.42 17.37
CA GLN A 137 -10.08 7.32 17.70
C GLN A 137 -10.13 8.57 16.80
N ARG A 138 -8.97 9.12 16.41
CA ARG A 138 -8.90 10.30 15.55
C ARG A 138 -9.28 10.00 14.10
N GLY A 139 -9.06 8.77 13.64
CA GLY A 139 -9.38 8.33 12.28
C GLY A 139 -10.81 7.81 12.11
N MET A 140 -11.53 7.49 13.20
CA MET A 140 -12.86 6.86 13.13
C MET A 140 -13.88 7.68 12.35
N ASN A 141 -13.86 9.01 12.47
CA ASN A 141 -14.78 9.87 11.72
C ASN A 141 -14.53 9.76 10.21
N PHE A 142 -13.27 9.93 9.80
CA PHE A 142 -12.86 9.77 8.40
C PHE A 142 -13.23 8.39 7.84
N ILE A 143 -13.02 7.32 8.61
CA ILE A 143 -13.37 5.95 8.18
C ILE A 143 -14.87 5.85 7.90
N ALA A 144 -15.71 6.36 8.81
CA ALA A 144 -17.17 6.29 8.63
C ALA A 144 -17.64 7.05 7.38
N GLU A 145 -17.11 8.26 7.17
CA GLU A 145 -17.43 9.09 6.01
C GLU A 145 -16.93 8.45 4.70
N ALA A 146 -15.70 7.93 4.69
CA ALA A 146 -15.11 7.26 3.54
C ALA A 146 -15.87 5.99 3.13
N LEU A 147 -16.33 5.19 4.09
CA LEU A 147 -17.16 4.01 3.83
C LEU A 147 -18.55 4.37 3.28
N ALA A 148 -19.06 5.57 3.59
CA ALA A 148 -20.34 6.04 3.07
C ALA A 148 -20.29 6.46 1.59
N LEU A 149 -19.10 6.57 0.99
CA LEU A 149 -18.93 6.93 -0.43
C LEU A 149 -19.24 5.79 -1.41
N ASP A 150 -19.51 4.57 -0.92
CA ASP A 150 -19.78 3.37 -1.73
C ASP A 150 -18.67 3.05 -2.76
N LEU A 151 -17.44 3.50 -2.47
CA LEU A 151 -16.25 3.09 -3.20
C LEU A 151 -15.82 1.70 -2.71
N PRO A 152 -15.30 0.83 -3.60
CA PRO A 152 -14.64 -0.40 -3.17
C PRO A 152 -13.50 -0.09 -2.19
N THR A 153 -13.61 -0.60 -0.96
CA THR A 153 -12.72 -0.30 0.18
C THR A 153 -12.03 -1.54 0.76
#